data_AF-A0A8J3X3J8-F1
#
_entry.id   AF-A0A8J3X3J8-F1
#
_cell.length_a   1.000
_cell.length_b   1.000
_cell.length_c   1.000
_cell.angle_alpha   90.00
_cell.angle_beta   90.00
_cell.angle_gamma   90.00
#
_symmetry.space_group_name_H-M   'P 1'
#
loop_
_entity.id
_entity.type
_entity.pdbx_description
1 polymer ?
#
loop_
_entity_poly.entity_id
_entity_poly.type
_entity_poly.pdbx_seq_one_letter_code
_entity_poly.pdbx_strand_id
1 'polypeptide(L)'
;MVRPLYRGLVAGAAGTVALDMVSYLDMALRGRPASTTPQRTARRLADALGLDLGEDERADNRSAGIGALLGYATGMAVAAGYALTAGRPRSWPREAVTLATLAMLGSNVPMTLLRITDPREWSAADWVADVLPHLAYGAVAATVDRALDNRAFDNKALESAADRADHELRRPP
;
A
#
# COMPACT_ATOMS: atom_id res chain seq x y z
N MET A 1 -8.11 -0.50 19.38
CA MET A 1 -6.80 -0.81 18.76
C MET A 1 -6.82 -2.04 17.89
N VAL A 2 -7.32 -3.20 18.34
CA VAL A 2 -7.31 -4.45 17.55
C VAL A 2 -8.08 -4.33 16.22
N ARG A 3 -9.25 -3.66 16.24
CA ARG A 3 -10.09 -3.53 15.04
C ARG A 3 -9.45 -2.74 13.89
N PRO A 4 -8.97 -1.50 14.12
CA PRO A 4 -8.24 -0.77 13.09
C PRO A 4 -6.96 -1.48 12.63
N LEU A 5 -6.29 -2.21 13.53
CA LEU A 5 -5.10 -2.98 13.18
C LEU A 5 -5.40 -4.09 12.16
N TYR A 6 -6.31 -5.02 12.43
CA TYR A 6 -6.59 -6.11 11.48
C TYR A 6 -7.12 -5.56 10.16
N ARG A 7 -7.91 -4.49 10.22
CA ARG A 7 -8.49 -3.83 9.06
C ARG A 7 -7.41 -3.28 8.14
N GLY A 8 -6.47 -2.52 8.72
CA GLY A 8 -5.34 -1.97 7.99
C GLY A 8 -4.40 -3.06 7.48
N LEU A 9 -4.18 -4.15 8.22
CA LEU A 9 -3.39 -5.29 7.73
C LEU A 9 -4.01 -5.94 6.49
N VAL A 10 -5.32 -6.23 6.52
CA VAL A 10 -6.05 -6.81 5.37
C VAL A 10 -6.10 -5.84 4.19
N ALA A 11 -6.36 -4.56 4.46
CA ALA A 11 -6.33 -3.51 3.44
C ALA A 11 -4.97 -3.38 2.78
N GLY A 12 -3.89 -3.37 3.57
CA GLY A 12 -2.52 -3.31 3.07
C GLY A 12 -2.16 -4.55 2.23
N ALA A 13 -2.53 -5.74 2.68
CA ALA A 13 -2.31 -6.97 1.92
C ALA A 13 -3.03 -6.95 0.56
N ALA A 14 -4.31 -6.55 0.54
CA ALA A 14 -5.07 -6.41 -0.72
C ALA A 14 -4.48 -5.33 -1.64
N GLY A 15 -4.03 -4.20 -1.07
CA GLY A 15 -3.30 -3.17 -1.80
C GLY A 15 -2.01 -3.71 -2.43
N THR A 16 -1.23 -4.50 -1.71
CA THR A 16 0.01 -5.10 -2.24
C THR A 16 -0.28 -6.07 -3.38
N VAL A 17 -1.34 -6.87 -3.30
CA VAL A 17 -1.77 -7.72 -4.42
C VAL A 17 -2.07 -6.87 -5.67
N ALA A 18 -2.79 -5.76 -5.51
CA ALA A 18 -3.08 -4.86 -6.63
C ALA A 18 -1.82 -4.21 -7.21
N LEU A 19 -0.88 -3.80 -6.36
CA LEU A 19 0.43 -3.28 -6.76
C LEU A 19 1.20 -4.31 -7.60
N ASP A 20 1.28 -5.55 -7.14
CA ASP A 20 1.97 -6.63 -7.83
C ASP A 20 1.31 -6.94 -9.18
N MET A 21 -0.02 -6.97 -9.23
CA MET A 21 -0.76 -7.16 -10.49
C MET A 21 -0.42 -6.09 -11.53
N VAL A 22 -0.39 -4.81 -11.14
CA VAL A 22 -0.03 -3.71 -12.05
C VAL A 22 1.43 -3.80 -12.46
N SER A 23 2.31 -4.15 -11.53
CA SER A 23 3.75 -4.31 -11.78
C SER A 23 4.03 -5.44 -12.78
N TYR A 24 3.36 -6.58 -12.64
CA TYR A 24 3.48 -7.70 -13.56
C TYR A 24 2.81 -7.43 -14.90
N LEU A 25 1.70 -6.68 -14.94
CA LEU A 25 1.09 -6.24 -16.18
C LEU A 25 2.03 -5.33 -16.98
N ASP A 26 2.68 -4.38 -16.32
CA ASP A 26 3.71 -3.52 -16.94
C ASP A 26 4.88 -4.34 -17.51
N MET A 27 5.35 -5.36 -16.78
CA MET A 27 6.37 -6.30 -17.28
C MET A 27 5.89 -7.07 -18.51
N ALA A 28 4.67 -7.59 -18.49
CA ALA A 28 4.10 -8.36 -19.59
C ALA A 28 3.90 -7.52 -20.86
N LEU A 29 3.45 -6.26 -20.71
CA LEU A 29 3.16 -5.37 -21.83
C LEU A 29 4.43 -4.73 -22.42
N ARG A 30 5.39 -4.35 -21.59
CA ARG A 30 6.62 -3.66 -22.04
C ARG A 30 7.83 -4.58 -22.22
N GLY A 31 7.74 -5.85 -21.77
CA GLY A 31 8.83 -6.81 -21.86
C GLY A 31 10.07 -6.45 -21.02
N ARG A 32 9.92 -5.55 -20.03
CA ARG A 32 11.05 -5.14 -19.19
C ARG A 32 11.39 -6.22 -18.15
N PRO A 33 12.65 -6.32 -17.70
CA PRO A 33 13.02 -7.27 -16.65
C PRO A 33 12.35 -6.92 -15.31
N ALA A 34 12.28 -7.92 -14.42
CA ALA A 34 11.90 -7.71 -13.03
C ALA A 34 12.93 -6.80 -12.34
N SER A 35 12.46 -5.96 -11.41
CA SER A 35 13.35 -5.11 -10.62
C SER A 35 14.20 -5.94 -9.67
N THR A 36 15.50 -5.66 -9.60
CA THR A 36 16.42 -6.24 -8.61
C THR A 36 16.56 -5.36 -7.35
N THR A 37 15.84 -4.24 -7.30
CA THR A 37 15.91 -3.28 -6.21
C THR A 37 15.55 -3.88 -4.84
N PRO A 38 14.48 -4.69 -4.69
CA PRO A 38 14.21 -5.35 -3.41
C PRO A 38 15.35 -6.27 -2.93
N GLN A 39 15.98 -7.02 -3.84
CA GLN A 39 17.12 -7.89 -3.56
C GLN A 39 18.32 -7.08 -3.07
N ARG A 40 18.65 -5.98 -3.76
CA ARG A 40 19.76 -5.11 -3.37
C ARG A 40 19.51 -4.47 -2.01
N THR A 41 18.27 -4.07 -1.73
CA THR A 41 17.87 -3.54 -0.42
C THR A 41 18.02 -4.59 0.67
N ALA A 42 17.55 -5.82 0.43
CA ALA A 42 17.71 -6.93 1.37
C ALA A 42 19.19 -7.24 1.65
N ARG A 43 20.07 -7.24 0.63
CA ARG A 43 21.51 -7.42 0.81
C ARG A 43 22.12 -6.30 1.64
N ARG A 44 21.88 -5.03 1.29
CA ARG A 44 22.41 -3.90 2.06
C ARG A 44 21.95 -3.90 3.51
N LEU A 45 20.72 -4.31 3.78
CA LEU A 45 20.22 -4.46 5.15
C LEU A 45 20.90 -5.63 5.88
N ALA A 46 21.08 -6.78 5.21
CA ALA A 46 21.79 -7.91 5.78
C ALA A 46 23.24 -7.54 6.13
N ASP A 47 23.94 -6.88 5.21
CA ASP A 47 25.30 -6.38 5.42
C ASP A 47 25.36 -5.42 6.61
N ALA A 48 24.44 -4.45 6.68
CA ALA A 48 24.36 -3.49 7.78
C ALA A 48 24.07 -4.15 9.15
N LEU A 49 23.39 -5.29 9.15
CA LEU A 49 23.06 -6.07 10.35
C LEU A 49 24.07 -7.20 10.65
N GLY A 50 25.09 -7.38 9.81
CA GLY A 50 26.06 -8.48 9.95
C GLY A 50 25.44 -9.87 9.71
N LEU A 51 24.36 -9.95 8.92
CA LEU A 51 23.67 -11.21 8.59
C LEU A 51 24.27 -11.83 7.33
N ASP A 52 24.78 -13.05 7.46
CA ASP A 52 25.28 -13.82 6.31
C ASP A 52 24.12 -14.44 5.50
N LEU A 53 23.97 -14.02 4.25
CA LEU A 53 23.00 -14.57 3.31
C LEU A 53 23.53 -15.83 2.58
N GLY A 54 24.77 -16.24 2.83
CA GLY A 54 25.46 -17.32 2.15
C GLY A 54 26.13 -16.83 0.86
N GLU A 55 26.50 -17.79 0.01
CA GLU A 55 27.24 -17.53 -1.24
C GLU A 55 26.39 -17.82 -2.49
N ASP A 56 26.77 -17.19 -3.60
CA ASP A 56 26.25 -17.41 -4.95
C ASP A 56 24.70 -17.43 -5.01
N GLU A 57 24.15 -18.47 -5.62
CA GLU A 57 22.72 -18.67 -5.84
C GLU A 57 21.92 -18.71 -4.53
N ARG A 58 22.53 -19.14 -3.41
CA ARG A 58 21.83 -19.13 -2.11
C ARG A 58 21.63 -17.71 -1.62
N ALA A 59 22.64 -16.85 -1.75
CA ALA A 59 22.54 -15.44 -1.40
C ALA A 59 21.49 -14.72 -2.28
N ASP A 60 21.49 -15.05 -3.57
CA ASP A 60 20.51 -14.52 -4.53
C ASP A 60 19.08 -14.90 -4.15
N ASN A 61 18.83 -16.18 -3.88
CA ASN A 61 17.51 -16.68 -3.50
C ASN A 61 17.03 -16.11 -2.15
N ARG A 62 17.91 -16.03 -1.14
CA ARG A 62 17.56 -15.44 0.16
C ARG A 62 17.27 -13.95 0.04
N SER A 63 18.10 -13.20 -0.69
CA SER A 63 17.86 -11.76 -0.89
C SER A 63 16.57 -11.49 -1.68
N ALA A 64 16.21 -12.34 -2.64
CA ALA A 64 14.92 -12.28 -3.33
C ALA A 64 13.74 -12.53 -2.36
N GLY A 65 13.81 -13.59 -1.56
CA GLY A 65 12.77 -13.90 -0.56
C GLY A 65 12.62 -12.78 0.47
N ILE A 66 13.72 -12.30 1.04
CA ILE A 66 13.72 -11.21 2.03
C ILE A 66 13.19 -9.91 1.41
N GLY A 67 13.62 -9.57 0.19
CA GLY A 67 13.15 -8.38 -0.51
C GLY A 67 11.63 -8.40 -0.71
N ALA A 68 11.06 -9.55 -1.11
CA ALA A 68 9.61 -9.72 -1.23
C ALA A 68 8.90 -9.58 0.13
N LEU A 69 9.40 -10.24 1.17
CA LEU A 69 8.83 -10.15 2.52
C LEU A 69 8.83 -8.73 3.08
N LEU A 70 9.90 -7.96 2.85
CA LEU A 70 9.97 -6.55 3.22
C LEU A 70 8.92 -5.72 2.46
N GLY A 71 8.69 -6.00 1.17
CA GLY A 71 7.63 -5.37 0.39
C GLY A 71 6.24 -5.61 0.99
N TYR A 72 5.90 -6.87 1.29
CA TYR A 72 4.64 -7.22 1.95
C TYR A 72 4.51 -6.57 3.33
N ALA A 73 5.57 -6.60 4.13
CA ALA A 73 5.60 -5.98 5.45
C ALA A 73 5.37 -4.47 5.38
N THR A 74 6.01 -3.77 4.44
CA THR A 74 5.82 -2.34 4.21
C THR A 74 4.37 -2.03 3.83
N GLY A 75 3.79 -2.76 2.86
CA GLY A 75 2.41 -2.56 2.43
C GLY A 75 1.40 -2.77 3.55
N MET A 76 1.58 -3.80 4.38
CA MET A 76 0.73 -4.04 5.54
C MET A 76 0.92 -2.99 6.65
N ALA A 77 2.17 -2.63 6.96
CA ALA A 77 2.49 -1.68 8.01
C ALA A 77 1.99 -0.26 7.70
N VAL A 78 2.08 0.17 6.44
CA VAL A 78 1.55 1.47 5.99
C VAL A 78 0.05 1.56 6.21
N ALA A 79 -0.72 0.58 5.75
CA ALA A 79 -2.17 0.60 5.90
C ALA A 79 -2.62 0.38 7.35
N ALA A 80 -1.93 -0.46 8.12
CA ALA A 80 -2.15 -0.61 9.55
C ALA A 80 -1.88 0.68 10.32
N GLY A 81 -0.75 1.35 10.06
CA GLY A 81 -0.40 2.63 10.66
C GLY A 81 -1.40 3.73 10.29
N TYR A 82 -1.82 3.76 9.02
CA TYR A 82 -2.89 4.63 8.57
C TYR A 82 -4.19 4.37 9.36
N ALA A 83 -4.68 3.13 9.40
CA ALA A 83 -5.94 2.80 10.08
C ALA A 83 -5.90 3.10 11.59
N LEU A 84 -4.75 2.92 12.25
CA LEU A 84 -4.56 3.22 13.68
C LEU A 84 -4.55 4.73 13.98
N THR A 85 -4.12 5.56 13.03
CA THR A 85 -3.99 7.02 13.20
C THR A 85 -5.08 7.81 12.46
N ALA A 86 -5.85 7.14 11.61
CA ALA A 86 -6.98 7.71 10.91
C ALA A 86 -8.04 8.14 11.93
N GLY A 87 -8.15 9.45 12.14
CA GLY A 87 -9.18 10.06 12.97
C GLY A 87 -10.54 10.03 12.28
N ARG A 88 -11.06 11.20 11.88
CA ARG A 88 -12.36 11.30 11.21
C ARG A 88 -12.32 10.65 9.81
N PRO A 89 -13.43 10.05 9.36
CA PRO A 89 -13.54 9.46 8.03
C PRO A 89 -13.22 10.51 6.95
N ARG A 90 -12.40 10.15 5.97
CA ARG A 90 -12.05 11.00 4.83
C ARG A 90 -12.83 10.55 3.59
N SER A 91 -12.79 11.36 2.53
CA SER A 91 -13.31 10.94 1.23
C SER A 91 -12.39 9.88 0.63
N TRP A 92 -12.95 8.90 -0.07
CA TRP A 92 -12.18 7.81 -0.68
C TRP A 92 -10.97 8.28 -1.52
N PRO A 93 -11.07 9.32 -2.38
CA PRO A 93 -9.90 9.77 -3.15
C PRO A 93 -8.75 10.24 -2.25
N ARG A 94 -9.06 10.90 -1.14
CA ARG A 94 -8.05 11.38 -0.19
C ARG A 94 -7.37 10.23 0.53
N GLU A 95 -8.12 9.20 0.92
CA GLU A 95 -7.58 7.98 1.54
C GLU A 95 -6.68 7.23 0.56
N ALA A 96 -7.14 7.04 -0.68
CA ALA A 96 -6.38 6.37 -1.73
C ALA A 96 -5.04 7.07 -2.02
N VAL A 97 -5.05 8.39 -2.23
CA VAL A 97 -3.81 9.17 -2.46
C VAL A 97 -2.90 9.14 -1.24
N THR A 98 -3.46 9.22 -0.04
CA THR A 98 -2.65 9.16 1.20
C THR A 98 -1.95 7.81 1.32
N LEU A 99 -2.68 6.70 1.14
CA LEU A 99 -2.12 5.35 1.22
C LEU A 99 -1.10 5.08 0.11
N ALA A 100 -1.37 5.52 -1.12
CA ALA A 100 -0.40 5.46 -2.23
C ALA A 100 0.90 6.20 -1.88
N THR A 101 0.77 7.43 -1.38
CA THR A 101 1.93 8.27 -1.00
C THR A 101 2.73 7.66 0.14
N LEU A 102 2.05 7.17 1.19
CA LEU A 102 2.71 6.52 2.32
C LEU A 102 3.43 5.24 1.90
N ALA A 103 2.83 4.46 0.99
CA ALA A 103 3.47 3.26 0.45
C ALA A 103 4.72 3.61 -0.39
N MET A 104 4.62 4.62 -1.26
CA MET A 104 5.78 5.13 -2.02
C MET A 104 6.89 5.63 -1.10
N LEU A 105 6.57 6.35 -0.04
CA LEU A 105 7.57 6.82 0.92
C LEU A 105 8.16 5.65 1.71
N GLY A 106 7.33 4.72 2.16
CA GLY A 106 7.74 3.55 2.93
C GLY A 106 8.68 2.62 2.14
N SER A 107 8.50 2.53 0.83
CA SER A 107 9.41 1.80 -0.05
C SER A 107 10.66 2.63 -0.40
N ASN A 108 10.49 3.87 -0.89
CA ASN A 108 11.58 4.62 -1.50
C ASN A 108 12.52 5.33 -0.50
N VAL A 109 12.03 5.79 0.66
CA VAL A 109 12.89 6.52 1.62
C VAL A 109 14.00 5.63 2.18
N PRO A 110 13.73 4.41 2.69
CA PRO A 110 14.80 3.52 3.15
C PRO A 110 15.78 3.18 2.03
N MET A 111 15.28 2.95 0.81
CA MET A 111 16.13 2.64 -0.35
C MET A 111 17.01 3.82 -0.76
N THR A 112 16.51 5.05 -0.66
CA THR A 112 17.28 6.27 -0.92
C THR A 112 18.37 6.47 0.14
N LEU A 113 18.05 6.27 1.42
CA LEU A 113 19.03 6.35 2.52
C LEU A 113 20.13 5.29 2.37
N LEU A 114 19.75 4.09 1.94
CA LEU A 114 20.70 3.02 1.62
C LEU A 114 21.42 3.25 0.29
N ARG A 115 21.14 4.33 -0.45
CA ARG A 115 21.70 4.67 -1.78
C ARG A 115 21.43 3.61 -2.86
N ILE A 116 20.32 2.90 -2.76
CA ILE A 116 19.89 1.89 -3.74
C ILE A 116 19.22 2.56 -4.94
N THR A 117 18.59 3.71 -4.71
CA THR A 117 17.87 4.51 -5.70
C THR A 117 18.03 6.00 -5.38
N ASP A 118 17.86 6.86 -6.38
CA ASP A 118 17.69 8.31 -6.20
C ASP A 118 16.52 8.80 -7.09
N PRO A 119 15.36 9.14 -6.50
CA PRO A 119 14.20 9.64 -7.25
C PRO A 119 14.46 10.90 -8.07
N ARG A 120 15.54 11.64 -7.79
CA ARG A 120 15.93 12.84 -8.55
C ARG A 120 16.55 12.51 -9.90
N GLU A 121 17.08 11.31 -10.04
CA GLU A 121 17.73 10.82 -11.26
C GLU A 121 16.80 9.95 -12.12
N TRP A 122 15.59 9.68 -11.64
CA TRP A 122 14.61 8.85 -12.32
C TRP A 122 14.16 9.46 -13.64
N SER A 123 14.09 8.62 -14.68
CA SER A 123 13.43 8.99 -15.92
C SER A 123 11.91 9.11 -15.71
N ALA A 124 11.21 9.75 -16.65
CA ALA A 124 9.75 9.77 -16.64
C ALA A 124 9.13 8.37 -16.65
N ALA A 125 9.78 7.41 -17.33
CA ALA A 125 9.33 6.02 -17.36
C ALA A 125 9.47 5.35 -15.99
N ASP A 126 10.55 5.63 -15.26
CA ASP A 126 10.76 5.11 -13.90
C ASP A 126 9.71 5.68 -12.94
N TRP A 127 9.44 6.99 -13.02
CA TRP A 127 8.36 7.62 -12.26
C TRP A 127 7.00 6.97 -12.53
N VAL A 128 6.67 6.70 -13.80
CA VAL A 128 5.40 6.04 -14.15
C VAL A 128 5.35 4.61 -13.64
N ALA A 129 6.45 3.86 -13.78
CA ALA A 129 6.56 2.48 -13.31
C ALA A 129 6.48 2.38 -11.78
N ASP A 130 6.84 3.43 -11.05
CA ASP A 130 6.68 3.49 -9.59
C ASP A 130 5.31 4.01 -9.17
N VAL A 131 4.85 5.14 -9.71
CA VAL A 131 3.60 5.79 -9.27
C VAL A 131 2.37 4.94 -9.57
N LEU A 132 2.28 4.31 -10.75
CA LEU A 132 1.06 3.59 -11.15
C LEU A 132 0.74 2.40 -10.23
N PRO A 133 1.67 1.48 -9.93
CA PRO A 133 1.43 0.41 -8.96
C PRO A 133 1.04 0.92 -7.56
N HIS A 134 1.64 2.03 -7.10
CA HIS A 134 1.31 2.61 -5.79
C HIS A 134 -0.07 3.29 -5.77
N LEU A 135 -0.51 3.88 -6.87
CA LEU A 135 -1.90 4.36 -6.99
C LEU A 135 -2.90 3.20 -6.93
N ALA A 136 -2.59 2.07 -7.57
CA ALA A 136 -3.40 0.86 -7.48
C ALA A 136 -3.44 0.31 -6.05
N TYR A 137 -2.29 0.27 -5.36
CA TYR A 137 -2.21 -0.04 -3.93
C TYR A 137 -3.16 0.84 -3.11
N GLY A 138 -3.03 2.17 -3.25
CA GLY A 138 -3.80 3.12 -2.46
C GLY A 138 -5.30 3.00 -2.69
N ALA A 139 -5.72 2.85 -3.95
CA ALA A 139 -7.12 2.70 -4.34
C ALA A 139 -7.74 1.42 -3.74
N VAL A 140 -7.06 0.29 -3.84
CA VAL A 140 -7.57 -0.99 -3.32
C VAL A 140 -7.53 -1.02 -1.79
N ALA A 141 -6.44 -0.59 -1.18
CA ALA A 141 -6.32 -0.52 0.27
C ALA A 141 -7.38 0.40 0.90
N ALA A 142 -7.62 1.58 0.32
CA ALA A 142 -8.69 2.48 0.78
C ALA A 142 -10.08 1.83 0.65
N THR A 143 -10.34 1.13 -0.45
CA THR A 143 -11.62 0.45 -0.67
C THR A 143 -11.85 -0.65 0.37
N VAL A 144 -10.86 -1.49 0.61
CA VAL A 144 -10.93 -2.59 1.59
C VAL A 144 -11.01 -2.07 3.02
N ASP A 145 -10.23 -1.05 3.38
CA ASP A 145 -10.30 -0.42 4.71
C ASP A 145 -11.71 0.10 5.00
N ARG A 146 -12.33 0.79 4.05
CA ARG A 146 -13.69 1.31 4.18
C ARG A 146 -14.75 0.21 4.20
N ALA A 147 -14.59 -0.84 3.40
CA ALA A 147 -15.52 -1.97 3.37
C ALA A 147 -15.55 -2.71 4.71
N LEU A 148 -14.40 -2.80 5.38
CA LEU A 148 -14.27 -3.41 6.71
C LEU A 148 -14.60 -2.44 7.86
N ASP A 149 -14.66 -1.14 7.57
CA ASP A 149 -15.16 -0.10 8.47
C ASP A 149 -16.69 -0.01 8.43
N ASN A 150 -17.37 -1.06 8.86
CA ASN A 150 -18.85 -1.16 8.88
C ASN A 150 -19.59 0.02 9.55
N ARG A 151 -18.92 0.95 10.24
CA ARG A 151 -19.58 2.15 10.78
C ARG A 151 -19.96 3.17 9.70
N ALA A 152 -19.25 3.22 8.57
CA ALA A 152 -19.49 4.22 7.53
C ALA A 152 -20.71 3.88 6.64
N PHE A 153 -20.92 2.60 6.35
CA PHE A 153 -22.10 2.14 5.61
C PHE A 153 -23.36 2.19 6.48
N ASP A 154 -23.28 1.75 7.74
CA ASP A 154 -24.42 1.76 8.66
C ASP A 154 -24.86 3.19 9.01
N ASN A 155 -23.93 4.11 9.30
CA ASN A 155 -24.31 5.50 9.62
C ASN A 155 -24.99 6.23 8.46
N LYS A 156 -24.50 6.05 7.22
CA LYS A 156 -25.17 6.65 6.04
C LYS A 156 -26.57 6.07 5.83
N ALA A 157 -26.74 4.77 6.05
CA ALA A 157 -28.04 4.13 5.93
C ALA A 157 -29.01 4.63 7.01
N LEU A 158 -28.53 4.83 8.24
CA LEU A 158 -29.29 5.37 9.35
C LEU A 158 -29.65 6.85 9.15
N GLU A 159 -28.71 7.68 8.72
CA GLU A 159 -28.96 9.10 8.37
C GLU A 159 -29.98 9.21 7.23
N SER A 160 -29.82 8.41 6.17
CA SER A 160 -30.78 8.38 5.06
C SER A 160 -32.17 7.89 5.50
N ALA A 161 -32.25 6.98 6.48
CA ALA A 161 -33.51 6.51 7.03
C ALA A 161 -34.17 7.58 7.92
N ALA A 162 -33.38 8.30 8.71
CA ALA A 162 -33.84 9.40 9.54
C ALA A 162 -34.36 10.58 8.69
N ASP A 163 -33.64 10.96 7.63
CA ASP A 163 -34.06 12.02 6.70
C ASP A 163 -35.35 11.65 5.97
N ARG A 164 -35.51 10.37 5.58
CA ARG A 164 -36.77 9.88 4.99
C ARG A 164 -37.93 9.97 5.99
N ALA A 165 -37.71 9.58 7.25
CA ALA A 165 -38.74 9.65 8.28
C ALA A 165 -39.15 11.10 8.61
N ASP A 166 -38.20 12.04 8.69
CA ASP A 166 -38.50 13.47 8.88
C ASP A 166 -39.23 14.06 7.67
N HIS A 167 -38.85 13.69 6.45
CA HIS A 167 -39.59 14.10 5.24
C HIS A 167 -41.03 13.58 5.26
N GLU A 168 -41.27 12.33 5.65
CA GLU A 168 -42.64 11.77 5.73
C GLU A 168 -43.49 12.47 6.78
N LEU A 169 -42.92 12.76 7.96
CA LEU A 169 -43.61 13.51 9.03
C LEU A 169 -43.97 14.94 8.63
N ARG A 170 -43.24 15.54 7.69
CA ARG A 170 -43.46 16.92 7.21
C ARG A 170 -44.31 17.01 5.95
N ARG A 171 -44.80 15.89 5.38
CA ARG A 171 -45.70 15.97 4.21
C ARG A 171 -47.06 16.54 4.63
N PRO A 172 -47.52 17.64 4.01
CA PRO A 172 -48.89 18.10 4.22
C PRO A 172 -49.88 17.07 3.65
N PRO A 173 -51.11 17.01 4.21
CA PRO A 173 -52.15 16.06 3.82
C PRO A 173 -52.65 16.26 2.39
#